data_AF-A0A4S1E281-F1
#
_entry.id   AF-A0A4S1E281-F1
#
_cell.length_a   1.000
_cell.length_b   1.000
_cell.length_c   1.000
_cell.angle_alpha   90.00
_cell.angle_beta   90.00
_cell.angle_gamma   90.00
#
_symmetry.space_group_name_H-M   'P 1'
#
loop_
_entity.id
_entity.type
_entity.pdbx_description
1 polymer ?
#
loop_
_entity_poly.entity_id
_entity_poly.type
_entity_poly.pdbx_seq_one_letter_code
_entity_poly.pdbx_strand_id
1 'polypeptide(L)'
;MKVLLKIIIVLVISIQIQAQEQLISGEVTSASDNLPLAGVNVIVKGTSRGVTTDFEGLYKIKAKPTDILVFSYLGFVTQEKKVGTLNTISVVLEEDISSLEEVVIMGYGTTKKKEITGSITSVKPESVSSKLSGEVRGVKINNQEPQSGLLTAGEINDLEKWGEWKENLKKEAYKKIQQNWNFYLENRIQVAISDNKGLPLNNIKVFLFNESNQLIMAARTDFTGEVTLFKDLNQKCEGEYYTLQIQQNKRIFGKKITNTYERIEFTLDEQSQSNDIDIMFTIDATGSMGDEIDYLKSELKNIITRLDKSIDDKRVALTFYRDHGDAYIVRDFDFNSDINAVKDILSHQGAGGGGDYEEAVEQALKVSMSKKWNANAKAKLLFLLLDAPPHFTKENVAIIKEQIKLAQKKGIKIIPIVASGADKNVEFLMRFFSVSTNGTYVFITDDSGIGNPHLKPSTDSFEVEKLNDLIVRLIEKYSGVIS
;
A
#
# COMPACT_ATOMS: atom_id res chain seq x y z
N MET A 1 45.11 -58.45 -7.16
CA MET A 1 45.30 -57.04 -6.72
C MET A 1 45.49 -56.06 -7.88
N LYS A 2 46.45 -56.28 -8.81
CA LYS A 2 46.72 -55.35 -9.93
C LYS A 2 45.55 -55.18 -10.93
N VAL A 3 44.75 -56.22 -11.19
CA VAL A 3 43.58 -56.16 -12.09
C VAL A 3 42.41 -55.41 -11.44
N LEU A 4 42.17 -55.66 -10.15
CA LEU A 4 41.14 -54.96 -9.37
C LEU A 4 41.42 -53.45 -9.29
N LEU A 5 42.69 -53.06 -9.11
CA LEU A 5 43.11 -51.66 -9.11
C LEU A 5 42.87 -50.97 -10.46
N LYS A 6 43.12 -51.67 -11.58
CA LYS A 6 42.84 -51.14 -12.93
C LYS A 6 41.34 -50.94 -13.18
N ILE A 7 40.50 -51.87 -12.72
CA ILE A 7 39.04 -51.76 -12.84
C ILE A 7 38.52 -50.58 -12.01
N ILE A 8 39.03 -50.39 -10.78
CA ILE A 8 38.67 -49.25 -9.92
C ILE A 8 39.09 -47.92 -10.59
N ILE A 9 40.29 -47.84 -11.17
CA ILE A 9 40.75 -46.64 -11.88
C ILE A 9 39.86 -46.33 -13.09
N VAL A 10 39.48 -47.33 -13.89
CA VAL A 10 38.57 -47.14 -15.04
C VAL A 10 37.17 -46.71 -14.59
N LEU A 11 36.65 -47.25 -13.47
CA LEU A 11 35.38 -46.81 -12.90
C LEU A 11 35.44 -45.35 -12.43
N VAL A 12 36.52 -44.95 -11.73
CA VAL A 12 36.69 -43.58 -11.23
C VAL A 12 36.82 -42.56 -12.37
N ILE A 13 37.51 -42.92 -13.45
CA ILE A 13 37.61 -42.08 -14.66
C ILE A 13 36.27 -41.96 -15.38
N SER A 14 35.45 -43.02 -15.38
CA SER A 14 34.11 -43.00 -16.01
C SER A 14 33.13 -42.08 -15.27
N ILE A 15 33.28 -41.94 -13.95
CA ILE A 15 32.44 -41.05 -13.12
C ILE A 15 32.81 -39.57 -13.34
N GLN A 16 34.08 -39.27 -13.63
CA GLN A 16 34.55 -37.89 -13.91
C GLN A 16 34.01 -37.35 -15.24
N ILE A 17 33.81 -38.21 -16.25
CA ILE A 17 33.34 -37.81 -17.59
C ILE A 17 31.88 -37.30 -17.57
N GLN A 18 31.03 -37.78 -16.65
CA GLN A 18 29.64 -37.32 -16.54
C GLN A 18 29.43 -36.05 -15.69
N ALA A 19 30.49 -35.51 -15.09
CA ALA A 19 30.41 -34.38 -14.16
C ALA A 19 30.95 -33.05 -14.72
N GLN A 20 31.41 -33.02 -15.98
CA GLN A 20 32.01 -31.83 -16.58
C GLN A 20 30.94 -30.77 -16.90
N GLU A 21 31.16 -29.54 -16.42
CA GLU A 21 30.33 -28.39 -16.77
C GLU A 21 30.66 -27.94 -18.20
N GLN A 22 29.61 -27.70 -18.98
CA GLN A 22 29.69 -27.13 -20.33
C GLN A 22 29.03 -25.74 -20.34
N LEU A 23 29.51 -24.88 -21.22
CA LEU A 23 28.92 -23.56 -21.41
C LEU A 23 27.70 -23.69 -22.34
N ILE A 24 26.52 -23.46 -21.78
CA ILE A 24 25.26 -23.43 -22.50
C ILE A 24 24.95 -21.99 -22.89
N SER A 25 24.58 -21.77 -24.14
CA SER A 25 24.06 -20.48 -24.60
C SER A 25 22.66 -20.63 -25.18
N GLY A 26 21.95 -19.53 -25.39
CA GLY A 26 20.68 -19.57 -26.09
C GLY A 26 20.03 -18.21 -26.13
N GLU A 27 18.89 -18.16 -26.80
CA GLU A 27 18.02 -17.00 -26.89
C GLU A 27 16.69 -17.32 -26.22
N VAL A 28 16.12 -16.35 -25.51
CA VAL A 28 14.76 -16.48 -24.99
C VAL A 28 13.86 -15.45 -25.68
N THR A 29 12.76 -15.91 -26.26
CA THR A 29 11.79 -15.07 -26.97
C THR A 29 10.37 -15.27 -26.44
N SER A 30 9.48 -14.34 -26.76
CA SER A 30 8.05 -14.45 -26.43
C SER A 30 7.30 -15.27 -27.47
N ALA A 31 6.37 -16.13 -27.02
CA ALA A 31 5.47 -16.87 -27.91
C ALA A 31 4.48 -15.96 -28.66
N SER A 32 4.15 -14.79 -28.10
CA SER A 32 3.10 -13.94 -28.65
C SER A 32 3.54 -13.13 -29.87
N ASP A 33 4.80 -12.69 -29.91
CA ASP A 33 5.32 -11.80 -30.95
C ASP A 33 6.71 -12.18 -31.48
N ASN A 34 7.29 -13.29 -30.99
CA ASN A 34 8.66 -13.76 -31.30
C ASN A 34 9.77 -12.74 -31.00
N LEU A 35 9.50 -11.73 -30.15
CA LEU A 35 10.53 -10.76 -29.77
C LEU A 35 11.44 -11.32 -28.68
N PRO A 36 12.73 -10.92 -28.66
CA PRO A 36 13.66 -11.29 -27.60
C PRO A 36 13.22 -10.77 -26.24
N LEU A 37 13.34 -11.61 -25.22
CA LEU A 37 12.99 -11.28 -23.84
C LEU A 37 14.25 -10.97 -23.05
N ALA A 38 14.44 -9.70 -22.73
CA ALA A 38 15.53 -9.23 -21.87
C ALA A 38 15.20 -9.41 -20.39
N GLY A 39 16.17 -9.89 -19.61
CA GLY A 39 16.02 -10.10 -18.17
C GLY A 39 15.31 -11.39 -17.75
N VAL A 40 15.16 -12.38 -18.65
CA VAL A 40 14.68 -13.73 -18.30
C VAL A 40 15.70 -14.40 -17.38
N ASN A 41 15.24 -14.95 -16.26
CA ASN A 41 16.10 -15.74 -15.38
C ASN A 41 16.32 -17.13 -15.97
N VAL A 42 17.58 -17.53 -16.09
CA VAL A 42 18.00 -18.87 -16.48
C VAL A 42 18.79 -19.48 -15.32
N ILE A 43 18.15 -20.38 -14.56
CA ILE A 43 18.71 -20.93 -13.31
C ILE A 43 18.87 -22.44 -13.41
N VAL A 44 19.99 -22.97 -12.89
CA VAL A 44 20.13 -24.41 -12.70
C VAL A 44 19.27 -24.86 -11.51
N LYS A 45 18.25 -25.68 -11.79
CA LYS A 45 17.22 -26.14 -10.84
C LYS A 45 17.85 -26.71 -9.56
N GLY A 46 17.34 -26.26 -8.41
CA GLY A 46 17.83 -26.67 -7.09
C GLY A 46 19.14 -26.01 -6.64
N THR A 47 19.60 -24.99 -7.36
CA THR A 47 20.81 -24.22 -7.02
C THR A 47 20.56 -22.71 -7.14
N SER A 48 21.48 -21.90 -6.63
CA SER A 48 21.51 -20.45 -6.83
C SER A 48 22.32 -20.02 -8.07
N ARG A 49 22.81 -20.97 -8.88
CA ARG A 49 23.57 -20.67 -10.10
C ARG A 49 22.60 -20.28 -11.21
N GLY A 50 22.64 -19.02 -11.62
CA GLY A 50 21.82 -18.52 -12.71
C GLY A 50 22.44 -17.33 -13.42
N VAL A 51 21.86 -16.98 -14.56
CA VAL A 51 22.16 -15.77 -15.33
C VAL A 51 20.86 -15.15 -15.81
N THR A 52 20.92 -13.91 -16.30
CA THR A 52 19.80 -13.25 -16.97
C THR A 52 20.12 -13.06 -18.45
N THR A 53 19.08 -13.08 -19.29
CA THR A 53 19.23 -12.69 -20.71
C THR A 53 19.57 -11.20 -20.86
N ASP A 54 20.36 -10.85 -21.88
CA ASP A 54 20.67 -9.48 -22.28
C ASP A 54 19.55 -8.83 -23.12
N PHE A 55 19.79 -7.66 -23.70
CA PHE A 55 18.79 -6.90 -24.47
C PHE A 55 18.34 -7.62 -25.74
N GLU A 56 19.22 -8.46 -26.30
CA GLU A 56 18.98 -9.32 -27.45
C GLU A 56 18.38 -10.68 -27.05
N GLY A 57 17.99 -10.86 -25.78
CA GLY A 57 17.42 -12.09 -25.26
C GLY A 57 18.44 -13.23 -25.12
N LEU A 58 19.74 -12.96 -25.23
CA LEU A 58 20.79 -13.96 -25.23
C LEU A 58 21.30 -14.23 -23.81
N TYR A 59 21.66 -15.48 -23.52
CA TYR A 59 22.27 -15.86 -22.25
C TYR A 59 23.44 -16.84 -22.45
N LYS A 60 24.31 -16.92 -21.42
CA LYS A 60 25.38 -17.92 -21.32
C LYS A 60 25.52 -18.41 -19.87
N ILE A 61 25.41 -19.72 -19.63
CA ILE A 61 25.48 -20.32 -18.30
C ILE A 61 26.29 -21.62 -18.32
N LYS A 62 27.12 -21.86 -17.30
CA LYS A 62 27.78 -23.16 -17.12
C LYS A 62 26.83 -24.13 -16.44
N ALA A 63 26.59 -25.30 -17.05
CA ALA A 63 25.72 -26.35 -16.50
C ALA A 63 26.21 -27.75 -16.89
N LYS A 64 25.84 -28.77 -16.12
CA LYS A 64 26.14 -30.18 -16.42
C LYS A 64 25.07 -30.78 -17.34
N PRO A 65 25.37 -31.81 -18.14
CA PRO A 65 24.38 -32.50 -18.96
C PRO A 65 23.14 -33.02 -18.21
N THR A 66 23.31 -33.32 -16.92
CA THR A 66 22.24 -33.78 -16.03
C THR A 66 21.36 -32.68 -15.45
N ASP A 67 21.80 -31.42 -15.55
CA ASP A 67 21.11 -30.26 -14.96
C ASP A 67 19.82 -29.93 -15.73
N ILE A 68 18.90 -29.26 -15.05
CA ILE A 68 17.69 -28.67 -15.62
C ILE A 68 17.82 -27.16 -15.50
N LEU A 69 17.67 -26.45 -16.61
CA LEU A 69 17.56 -25.00 -16.64
C LEU A 69 16.09 -24.60 -16.47
N VAL A 70 15.84 -23.70 -15.53
CA VAL A 70 14.54 -23.09 -15.27
C VAL A 70 14.57 -21.69 -15.83
N PHE A 71 13.66 -21.42 -16.76
CA PHE A 71 13.46 -20.14 -17.43
C PHE A 71 12.23 -19.48 -16.81
N SER A 72 12.43 -18.37 -16.11
CA SER A 72 11.33 -17.64 -15.48
C SER A 72 11.38 -16.15 -15.80
N TYR A 73 10.21 -15.62 -16.12
CA TYR A 73 10.03 -14.21 -16.47
C TYR A 73 8.64 -13.76 -16.04
N LEU A 74 8.52 -12.53 -15.54
CA LEU A 74 7.28 -12.04 -14.96
C LEU A 74 6.20 -11.94 -16.04
N GLY A 75 5.01 -12.48 -15.76
CA GLY A 75 3.90 -12.55 -16.70
C GLY A 75 4.04 -13.67 -17.73
N PHE A 76 4.99 -14.61 -17.54
CA PHE A 76 5.18 -15.77 -18.40
C PHE A 76 5.19 -17.07 -17.59
N VAL A 77 4.71 -18.13 -18.22
CA VAL A 77 4.74 -19.48 -17.67
C VAL A 77 6.20 -19.93 -17.56
N THR A 78 6.60 -20.32 -16.35
CA THR A 78 7.96 -20.84 -16.12
C THR A 78 8.18 -22.12 -16.93
N GLN A 79 9.29 -22.19 -17.66
CA GLN A 79 9.67 -23.37 -18.43
C GLN A 79 10.91 -24.04 -17.88
N GLU A 80 10.93 -25.37 -17.97
CA GLU A 80 12.10 -26.17 -17.61
C GLU A 80 12.65 -26.87 -18.85
N LYS A 81 13.95 -26.79 -19.08
CA LYS A 81 14.66 -27.52 -20.15
C LYS A 81 15.83 -28.29 -19.56
N LYS A 82 15.88 -29.59 -19.83
CA LYS A 82 17.05 -30.41 -19.49
C LYS A 82 18.22 -30.04 -20.40
N VAL A 83 19.41 -29.91 -19.84
CA VAL A 83 20.62 -29.53 -20.59
C VAL A 83 21.00 -30.58 -21.64
N GLY A 84 21.17 -31.84 -21.21
CA GLY A 84 21.52 -32.93 -22.11
C GLY A 84 22.87 -32.73 -22.81
N THR A 85 22.96 -33.12 -24.08
CA THR A 85 24.18 -33.02 -24.89
C THR A 85 24.27 -31.75 -25.74
N LEU A 86 23.28 -30.85 -25.64
CA LEU A 86 23.23 -29.63 -26.43
C LEU A 86 23.97 -28.51 -25.71
N ASN A 87 24.76 -27.74 -26.48
CA ASN A 87 25.41 -26.51 -25.99
C ASN A 87 24.57 -25.25 -26.26
N THR A 88 23.44 -25.39 -26.97
CA THR A 88 22.54 -24.29 -27.30
C THR A 88 21.10 -24.68 -26.99
N ILE A 89 20.43 -23.87 -26.17
CA ILE A 89 19.04 -24.10 -25.74
C ILE A 89 18.31 -22.77 -25.82
N SER A 90 17.59 -22.54 -26.92
CA SER A 90 16.67 -21.40 -27.02
C SER A 90 15.29 -21.78 -26.52
N VAL A 91 14.59 -20.84 -25.89
CA VAL A 91 13.29 -21.07 -25.26
C VAL A 91 12.31 -19.99 -25.69
N VAL A 92 11.11 -20.41 -26.07
CA VAL A 92 10.00 -19.49 -26.31
C VAL A 92 9.11 -19.53 -25.08
N LEU A 93 8.96 -18.43 -24.35
CA LEU A 93 8.11 -18.36 -23.17
C LEU A 93 6.68 -17.97 -23.55
N GLU A 94 5.70 -18.66 -22.96
CA GLU A 94 4.27 -18.37 -23.12
C GLU A 94 3.81 -17.40 -22.03
N GLU A 95 2.91 -16.47 -22.37
CA GLU A 95 2.35 -15.53 -21.39
C GLU A 95 1.48 -16.28 -20.35
N ASP A 96 1.65 -15.96 -19.07
CA ASP A 96 0.82 -16.50 -17.98
C ASP A 96 -0.43 -15.63 -17.83
N ILE A 97 -1.45 -15.95 -18.65
CA ILE A 97 -2.73 -15.24 -18.67
C ILE A 97 -3.49 -15.43 -17.34
N SER A 98 -3.22 -16.51 -16.60
CA SER A 98 -3.81 -16.77 -15.27
C SER A 98 -3.22 -15.92 -14.15
N SER A 99 -1.98 -15.43 -14.28
CA SER A 99 -1.38 -14.51 -13.30
C SER A 99 -2.05 -13.13 -13.24
N LEU A 100 -2.92 -12.82 -14.22
CA LEU A 100 -3.76 -11.62 -14.27
C LEU A 100 -5.17 -11.82 -13.69
N GLU A 101 -5.57 -13.06 -13.39
CA GLU A 101 -6.78 -13.38 -12.64
C GLU A 101 -6.37 -13.87 -11.24
N GLU A 102 -6.39 -12.93 -10.30
CA GLU A 102 -6.16 -13.18 -8.89
C GLU A 102 -7.07 -14.32 -8.39
N VAL A 103 -6.46 -15.36 -7.84
CA VAL A 103 -7.17 -16.39 -7.06
C VAL A 103 -7.73 -15.71 -5.82
N VAL A 104 -8.95 -15.19 -5.94
CA VAL A 104 -9.77 -14.87 -4.78
C VAL A 104 -10.17 -16.22 -4.17
N ILE A 105 -9.47 -16.63 -3.13
CA ILE A 105 -9.95 -17.72 -2.27
C ILE A 105 -11.16 -17.17 -1.52
N MET A 106 -12.34 -17.26 -2.14
CA MET A 106 -13.62 -17.07 -1.48
C MET A 106 -13.89 -18.27 -0.59
N GLY A 107 -13.38 -18.22 0.64
CA GLY A 107 -13.88 -19.05 1.72
C GLY A 107 -15.27 -18.57 2.15
N TYR A 108 -16.32 -18.98 1.46
CA TYR A 108 -17.69 -18.83 1.92
C TYR A 108 -17.89 -19.62 3.22
N GLY A 109 -17.99 -18.91 4.34
CA GLY A 109 -18.73 -19.36 5.51
C GLY A 109 -20.18 -18.90 5.37
N THR A 110 -20.99 -19.61 4.59
CA THR A 110 -22.45 -19.40 4.58
C THR A 110 -23.02 -19.83 5.92
N THR A 111 -23.27 -18.89 6.83
CA THR A 111 -24.16 -19.15 7.96
C THR A 111 -25.59 -18.83 7.53
N LYS A 112 -26.42 -19.88 7.51
CA LYS A 112 -27.80 -19.89 7.04
C LYS A 112 -28.59 -18.68 7.56
N LYS A 113 -29.18 -17.96 6.61
CA LYS A 113 -30.30 -17.03 6.79
C LYS A 113 -31.41 -17.79 7.53
N LYS A 114 -31.60 -17.55 8.83
CA LYS A 114 -32.83 -17.93 9.52
C LYS A 114 -33.77 -16.75 9.38
N GLU A 115 -34.89 -17.02 8.71
CA GLU A 115 -36.00 -16.09 8.52
C GLU A 115 -36.41 -15.47 9.86
N ILE A 116 -36.43 -14.14 9.90
CA ILE A 116 -37.39 -13.40 10.72
C ILE A 116 -38.06 -12.43 9.77
N THR A 117 -39.15 -12.88 9.17
CA THR A 117 -40.19 -12.02 8.60
C THR A 117 -40.80 -11.24 9.77
N GLY A 118 -40.32 -10.02 9.99
CA GLY A 118 -40.94 -9.06 10.89
C GLY A 118 -41.38 -7.85 10.07
N SER A 119 -42.69 -7.71 9.91
CA SER A 119 -43.35 -6.63 9.18
C SER A 119 -42.77 -5.25 9.51
N ILE A 120 -42.42 -4.50 8.46
CA ILE A 120 -42.19 -3.05 8.57
C ILE A 120 -43.55 -2.40 8.82
N THR A 121 -43.91 -2.25 10.09
CA THR A 121 -44.90 -1.25 10.49
C THR A 121 -44.13 0.03 10.81
N SER A 122 -44.28 1.03 9.95
CA SER A 122 -43.83 2.38 10.20
C SER A 122 -44.49 2.89 11.49
N VAL A 123 -43.72 2.97 12.57
CA VAL A 123 -44.15 3.65 13.80
C VAL A 123 -43.67 5.08 13.68
N LYS A 124 -44.62 6.02 13.62
CA LYS A 124 -44.36 7.45 13.77
C LYS A 124 -43.73 7.68 15.15
N PRO A 125 -42.71 8.55 15.29
CA PRO A 125 -42.12 8.84 16.59
C PRO A 125 -43.10 9.69 17.40
N GLU A 126 -43.92 9.04 18.23
CA GLU A 126 -44.59 9.69 19.33
C GLU A 126 -43.58 9.85 20.49
N SER A 127 -43.32 11.12 20.75
CA SER A 127 -42.69 11.76 21.90
C SER A 127 -42.54 10.88 23.15
N VAL A 128 -41.35 10.32 23.37
CA VAL A 128 -40.93 9.88 24.71
C VAL A 128 -40.03 10.97 25.30
N SER A 129 -40.67 12.04 25.76
CA SER A 129 -40.08 12.97 26.72
C SER A 129 -40.80 12.78 28.05
N SER A 130 -40.29 11.92 28.94
CA SER A 130 -40.50 12.15 30.38
C SER A 130 -39.58 11.30 31.26
N LYS A 131 -38.94 12.01 32.20
CA LYS A 131 -38.45 11.60 33.53
C LYS A 131 -36.97 11.26 33.69
N LEU A 132 -36.15 12.30 33.59
CA LEU A 132 -35.12 12.60 34.59
C LEU A 132 -35.26 14.08 34.98
N SER A 133 -36.15 14.38 35.93
CA SER A 133 -36.23 15.69 36.57
C SER A 133 -35.45 15.65 37.88
N GLY A 134 -34.17 15.99 37.80
CA GLY A 134 -33.38 16.54 38.90
C GLY A 134 -32.82 17.86 38.42
N GLU A 135 -33.23 18.96 39.03
CA GLU A 135 -32.81 20.32 38.65
C GLU A 135 -31.28 20.47 38.73
N VAL A 136 -30.63 20.58 37.57
CA VAL A 136 -29.36 21.29 37.44
C VAL A 136 -29.64 22.53 36.61
N ARG A 137 -29.61 23.69 37.28
CA ARG A 137 -29.81 25.01 36.68
C ARG A 137 -28.78 25.25 35.55
N GLY A 138 -29.27 25.51 34.34
CA GLY A 138 -28.57 26.39 33.39
C GLY A 138 -27.93 25.79 32.14
N VAL A 139 -28.09 24.50 31.82
CA VAL A 139 -27.56 23.97 30.54
C VAL A 139 -28.66 23.96 29.48
N LYS A 140 -28.60 24.92 28.55
CA LYS A 140 -29.29 24.79 27.25
C LYS A 140 -28.52 23.74 26.44
N ILE A 141 -29.04 22.53 26.32
CA ILE A 141 -28.53 21.57 25.34
C ILE A 141 -28.99 22.07 23.97
N ASN A 142 -28.08 22.69 23.22
CA ASN A 142 -28.33 23.14 21.87
C ASN A 142 -28.03 21.95 20.94
N ASN A 143 -29.07 21.27 20.45
CA ASN A 143 -28.97 20.14 19.49
C ASN A 143 -28.56 20.59 18.06
N GLN A 144 -27.71 21.61 17.93
CA GLN A 144 -27.19 22.05 16.63
C GLN A 144 -25.83 21.39 16.39
N GLU A 145 -25.65 20.76 15.22
CA GLU A 145 -24.33 20.30 14.78
C GLU A 145 -23.32 21.47 14.88
N PRO A 146 -22.10 21.22 15.37
CA PRO A 146 -21.10 22.27 15.51
C PRO A 146 -20.73 22.88 14.16
N GLN A 147 -20.28 24.14 14.15
CA GLN A 147 -19.78 24.79 12.95
C GLN A 147 -18.44 24.17 12.52
N SER A 148 -18.18 24.11 11.22
CA SER A 148 -16.88 23.72 10.66
C SER A 148 -15.83 24.83 10.80
N GLY A 149 -14.55 24.51 10.68
CA GLY A 149 -13.43 25.44 10.82
C GLY A 149 -13.01 25.67 12.28
N LEU A 150 -13.35 24.74 13.17
CA LEU A 150 -13.06 24.84 14.59
C LEU A 150 -11.83 24.02 14.95
N LEU A 151 -11.80 22.74 14.56
CA LEU A 151 -10.69 21.83 14.86
C LEU A 151 -9.40 22.35 14.24
N THR A 152 -8.30 22.16 14.97
CA THR A 152 -6.95 22.53 14.57
C THR A 152 -6.12 21.27 14.39
N ALA A 153 -5.20 21.29 13.43
CA ALA A 153 -4.38 20.14 13.11
C ALA A 153 -2.99 20.56 12.61
N GLY A 154 -2.03 19.64 12.70
CA GLY A 154 -0.70 19.77 12.15
C GLY A 154 -0.35 18.64 11.19
N GLU A 155 0.68 18.87 10.37
CA GLU A 155 1.21 17.92 9.39
C GLU A 155 2.67 17.54 9.71
N ILE A 156 3.00 16.26 9.54
CA ILE A 156 4.39 15.77 9.47
C ILE A 156 4.54 14.98 8.17
N ASN A 157 5.26 15.57 7.21
CA ASN A 157 5.72 14.85 6.03
C ASN A 157 7.13 14.30 6.28
N ASP A 158 7.20 13.04 6.72
CA ASP A 158 8.46 12.33 7.00
C ASP A 158 9.34 12.11 5.78
N LEU A 159 8.77 12.11 4.56
CA LEU A 159 9.54 11.99 3.32
C LEU A 159 10.30 13.28 3.01
N GLU A 160 9.72 14.43 3.33
CA GLU A 160 10.37 15.75 3.26
C GLU A 160 11.33 15.94 4.45
N LYS A 161 10.93 15.50 5.66
CA LYS A 161 11.73 15.57 6.90
C LYS A 161 12.59 14.32 7.15
N TRP A 162 13.22 13.81 6.10
CA TRP A 162 13.91 12.50 6.16
C TRP A 162 15.01 12.39 7.21
N GLY A 163 15.76 13.47 7.44
CA GLY A 163 16.78 13.50 8.49
C GLY A 163 16.19 13.25 9.87
N GLU A 164 15.09 13.92 10.18
CA GLU A 164 14.35 13.77 11.45
C GLU A 164 13.74 12.37 11.59
N TRP A 165 13.15 11.84 10.51
CA TRP A 165 12.62 10.47 10.48
C TRP A 165 13.70 9.45 10.86
N LYS A 166 14.90 9.54 10.26
CA LYS A 166 16.03 8.65 10.59
C LYS A 166 16.49 8.79 12.04
N GLU A 167 16.53 10.01 12.58
CA GLU A 167 16.87 10.20 13.99
C GLU A 167 15.79 9.65 14.93
N ASN A 168 14.51 9.77 14.56
CA ASN A 168 13.40 9.18 15.31
C ASN A 168 13.51 7.65 15.36
N LEU A 169 13.82 6.99 14.24
CA LEU A 169 14.02 5.53 14.19
C LEU A 169 15.15 5.03 15.10
N LYS A 170 16.14 5.87 15.44
CA LYS A 170 17.23 5.52 16.37
C LYS A 170 16.82 5.60 17.84
N LYS A 171 15.71 6.27 18.18
CA LYS A 171 15.22 6.39 19.56
C LYS A 171 14.73 5.04 20.06
N GLU A 172 15.08 4.68 21.31
CA GLU A 172 14.73 3.37 21.89
C GLU A 172 13.23 3.08 21.89
N ALA A 173 12.40 4.10 22.09
CA ALA A 173 10.95 3.97 21.98
C ALA A 173 10.53 3.47 20.59
N TYR A 174 11.02 4.10 19.52
CA TYR A 174 10.68 3.74 18.15
C TYR A 174 11.29 2.38 17.75
N LYS A 175 12.52 2.08 18.17
CA LYS A 175 13.12 0.75 17.96
C LYS A 175 12.28 -0.37 18.55
N LYS A 176 11.76 -0.20 19.77
CA LYS A 176 10.91 -1.19 20.43
C LYS A 176 9.61 -1.41 19.66
N ILE A 177 8.98 -0.33 19.21
CA ILE A 177 7.74 -0.41 18.42
C ILE A 177 8.02 -1.06 17.07
N GLN A 178 9.08 -0.66 16.38
CA GLN A 178 9.52 -1.27 15.12
C GLN A 178 9.78 -2.77 15.25
N GLN A 179 10.39 -3.23 16.34
CA GLN A 179 10.63 -4.65 16.61
C GLN A 179 9.32 -5.42 16.82
N ASN A 180 8.33 -4.82 17.48
CA ASN A 180 7.02 -5.45 17.68
C ASN A 180 6.29 -5.63 16.34
N TRP A 181 6.20 -4.57 15.53
CA TRP A 181 5.45 -4.61 14.28
C TRP A 181 6.21 -5.24 13.10
N ASN A 182 7.54 -5.34 13.21
CA ASN A 182 8.44 -5.84 12.17
C ASN A 182 8.31 -5.02 10.87
N PHE A 183 8.36 -3.69 11.02
CA PHE A 183 8.15 -2.68 9.99
C PHE A 183 9.42 -1.85 9.77
N TYR A 184 10.05 -1.93 8.59
CA TYR A 184 11.28 -1.20 8.27
C TYR A 184 11.09 -0.29 7.05
N LEU A 185 11.62 0.93 7.14
CA LEU A 185 11.58 2.01 6.13
C LEU A 185 12.79 2.95 6.32
N GLU A 186 14.00 2.43 6.33
CA GLU A 186 15.23 3.23 6.46
C GLU A 186 15.94 3.42 5.11
N ASN A 187 15.78 2.47 4.20
CA ASN A 187 16.56 2.41 2.96
C ASN A 187 15.70 2.79 1.76
N ARG A 188 15.42 4.09 1.63
CA ARG A 188 14.61 4.63 0.54
C ARG A 188 15.38 4.77 -0.77
N ILE A 189 14.63 4.77 -1.88
CA ILE A 189 15.10 5.21 -3.19
C ILE A 189 13.96 5.96 -3.91
N GLN A 190 14.28 7.13 -4.44
CA GLN A 190 13.36 7.92 -5.24
C GLN A 190 13.50 7.55 -6.72
N VAL A 191 12.36 7.34 -7.39
CA VAL A 191 12.30 7.11 -8.83
C VAL A 191 11.48 8.22 -9.46
N ALA A 192 12.04 8.89 -10.45
CA ALA A 192 11.35 9.92 -11.22
C ALA A 192 11.19 9.46 -12.68
N ILE A 193 10.00 9.67 -13.23
CA ILE A 193 9.63 9.21 -14.57
C ILE A 193 9.04 10.40 -15.34
N SER A 194 9.62 10.69 -16.49
CA SER A 194 9.14 11.75 -17.39
C SER A 194 9.00 11.25 -18.83
N ASP A 195 8.29 12.01 -19.66
CA ASP A 195 8.22 11.79 -21.09
C ASP A 195 9.47 12.32 -21.82
N ASN A 196 9.56 12.09 -23.12
CA ASN A 196 10.65 12.59 -23.97
C ASN A 196 10.78 14.13 -24.01
N LYS A 197 9.79 14.87 -23.48
CA LYS A 197 9.80 16.34 -23.36
C LYS A 197 10.11 16.81 -21.92
N GLY A 198 10.36 15.87 -21.00
CA GLY A 198 10.61 16.16 -19.59
C GLY A 198 9.35 16.40 -18.75
N LEU A 199 8.15 16.15 -19.29
CA LEU A 199 6.90 16.26 -18.52
C LEU A 199 6.73 15.05 -17.60
N PRO A 200 6.25 15.23 -16.36
CA PRO A 200 6.10 14.14 -15.41
C PRO A 200 5.05 13.12 -15.85
N LEU A 201 5.35 11.83 -15.68
CA LEU A 201 4.43 10.73 -15.96
C LEU A 201 3.89 10.12 -14.67
N ASN A 202 2.62 10.37 -14.41
CA ASN A 202 1.90 9.90 -13.23
C ASN A 202 1.30 8.50 -13.42
N ASN A 203 0.97 7.84 -12.32
CA ASN A 203 0.32 6.52 -12.26
C ASN A 203 1.12 5.40 -12.96
N ILE A 204 2.41 5.60 -13.23
CA ILE A 204 3.30 4.61 -13.84
C ILE A 204 3.71 3.58 -12.79
N LYS A 205 3.55 2.29 -13.09
CA LYS A 205 3.93 1.20 -12.19
C LYS A 205 5.45 1.04 -12.15
N VAL A 206 6.00 0.99 -10.94
CA VAL A 206 7.42 0.76 -10.68
C VAL A 206 7.55 -0.42 -9.72
N PHE A 207 8.45 -1.34 -10.06
CA PHE A 207 8.74 -2.55 -9.29
C PHE A 207 10.17 -2.49 -8.79
N LEU A 208 10.38 -2.87 -7.53
CA LEU A 208 11.68 -3.02 -6.90
C LEU A 208 11.88 -4.47 -6.49
N PHE A 209 12.94 -5.08 -7.01
CA PHE A 209 13.34 -6.45 -6.73
C PHE A 209 14.66 -6.50 -5.97
N ASN A 210 14.81 -7.49 -5.08
CA ASN A 210 16.09 -7.81 -4.46
C ASN A 210 17.05 -8.52 -5.44
N GLU A 211 18.26 -8.80 -4.99
CA GLU A 211 19.29 -9.53 -5.76
C GLU A 211 18.89 -10.97 -6.14
N SER A 212 17.94 -11.56 -5.40
CA SER A 212 17.34 -12.87 -5.70
C SER A 212 16.11 -12.76 -6.60
N ASN A 213 15.86 -11.59 -7.19
CA ASN A 213 14.70 -11.26 -8.04
C ASN A 213 13.34 -11.48 -7.37
N GLN A 214 13.27 -11.43 -6.04
CA GLN A 214 12.03 -11.39 -5.30
C GLN A 214 11.52 -9.95 -5.24
N LEU A 215 10.23 -9.76 -5.50
CA LEU A 215 9.59 -8.45 -5.42
C LEU A 215 9.59 -7.97 -3.97
N ILE A 216 10.23 -6.83 -3.72
CA ILE A 216 10.19 -6.14 -2.43
C ILE A 216 8.95 -5.24 -2.39
N MET A 217 8.80 -4.40 -3.40
CA MET A 217 7.77 -3.36 -3.45
C MET A 217 7.34 -3.10 -4.89
N ALA A 218 6.03 -2.92 -5.08
CA ALA A 218 5.47 -2.37 -6.30
C ALA A 218 4.69 -1.11 -5.93
N ALA A 219 4.95 0.00 -6.61
CA ALA A 219 4.25 1.25 -6.37
C ALA A 219 3.97 2.00 -7.67
N ARG A 220 3.36 3.19 -7.57
CA ARG A 220 3.08 4.03 -8.72
C ARG A 220 3.55 5.46 -8.50
N THR A 221 3.97 6.11 -9.59
CA THR A 221 4.31 7.54 -9.58
C THR A 221 3.09 8.39 -9.27
N ASP A 222 3.30 9.49 -8.53
CA ASP A 222 2.27 10.50 -8.33
C ASP A 222 2.24 11.53 -9.47
N PHE A 223 1.46 12.60 -9.32
CA PHE A 223 1.28 13.62 -10.36
C PHE A 223 2.58 14.34 -10.76
N THR A 224 3.60 14.33 -9.88
CA THR A 224 4.94 14.88 -10.15
C THR A 224 5.84 13.92 -10.93
N GLY A 225 5.35 12.72 -11.24
CA GLY A 225 6.14 11.69 -11.90
C GLY A 225 7.09 10.96 -10.94
N GLU A 226 6.95 11.17 -9.64
CA GLU A 226 7.85 10.61 -8.63
C GLU A 226 7.20 9.52 -7.79
N VAL A 227 8.02 8.57 -7.33
CA VAL A 227 7.65 7.56 -6.34
C VAL A 227 8.85 7.26 -5.44
N THR A 228 8.62 7.15 -4.13
CA THR A 228 9.63 6.59 -3.22
C THR A 228 9.34 5.11 -2.97
N LEU A 229 10.40 4.31 -3.06
CA LEU A 229 10.39 2.87 -2.78
C LEU A 229 11.34 2.57 -1.61
N PHE A 230 11.13 1.47 -0.91
CA PHE A 230 11.95 1.07 0.24
C PHE A 230 12.57 -0.30 0.00
N LYS A 231 13.91 -0.37 0.07
CA LYS A 231 14.71 -1.59 -0.11
C LYS A 231 14.52 -2.59 1.04
N ASP A 232 14.08 -2.08 2.18
CA ASP A 232 13.84 -2.79 3.42
C ASP A 232 12.35 -2.84 3.81
N LEU A 233 11.43 -2.72 2.86
CA LEU A 233 10.01 -2.75 3.20
C LEU A 233 9.63 -4.07 3.89
N ASN A 234 9.24 -3.99 5.17
CA ASN A 234 8.80 -5.13 6.00
C ASN A 234 9.85 -6.23 6.26
N GLN A 235 11.10 -6.03 5.84
CA GLN A 235 12.25 -6.92 6.08
C GLN A 235 13.54 -6.09 6.04
N LYS A 236 14.53 -6.40 6.87
CA LYS A 236 15.81 -5.67 6.85
C LYS A 236 16.52 -5.77 5.48
N CYS A 237 17.25 -4.71 5.15
CA CYS A 237 18.08 -4.61 3.96
C CYS A 237 19.23 -5.64 4.03
N GLU A 238 19.28 -6.59 3.11
CA GLU A 238 20.29 -7.69 3.11
C GLU A 238 21.05 -7.86 1.79
N GLY A 239 20.65 -7.18 0.70
CA GLY A 239 21.29 -7.32 -0.61
C GLY A 239 22.28 -6.20 -0.95
N GLU A 240 23.25 -6.47 -1.84
CA GLU A 240 24.18 -5.45 -2.37
C GLU A 240 23.61 -4.70 -3.59
N TYR A 241 22.69 -5.37 -4.29
CA TYR A 241 22.07 -4.86 -5.51
C TYR A 241 20.56 -5.05 -5.50
N TYR A 242 19.89 -4.15 -6.20
CA TYR A 242 18.46 -4.22 -6.47
C TYR A 242 18.20 -3.98 -7.95
N THR A 243 17.03 -4.38 -8.41
CA THR A 243 16.58 -4.12 -9.78
C THR A 243 15.30 -3.31 -9.74
N LEU A 244 15.32 -2.14 -10.37
CA LEU A 244 14.12 -1.36 -10.67
C LEU A 244 13.59 -1.78 -12.03
N GLN A 245 12.27 -1.97 -12.15
CA GLN A 245 11.62 -2.22 -13.42
C GLN A 245 10.37 -1.37 -13.57
N ILE A 246 10.14 -0.89 -14.80
CA ILE A 246 8.92 -0.22 -15.22
C ILE A 246 8.35 -1.02 -16.40
N GLN A 247 7.06 -1.31 -16.36
CA GLN A 247 6.38 -2.00 -17.45
C GLN A 247 5.47 -1.02 -18.21
N GLN A 248 5.67 -0.91 -19.52
CA GLN A 248 4.92 -0.01 -20.39
C GLN A 248 4.68 -0.68 -21.75
N ASN A 249 3.45 -0.70 -22.25
CA ASN A 249 3.10 -1.24 -23.58
C ASN A 249 3.75 -2.61 -23.88
N LYS A 250 3.76 -3.51 -22.88
CA LYS A 250 4.42 -4.83 -22.90
C LYS A 250 5.96 -4.83 -22.93
N ARG A 251 6.61 -3.66 -22.96
CA ARG A 251 8.06 -3.50 -22.78
C ARG A 251 8.41 -3.32 -21.30
N ILE A 252 9.59 -3.79 -20.92
CA ILE A 252 10.15 -3.62 -19.58
C ILE A 252 11.40 -2.75 -19.66
N PHE A 253 11.42 -1.66 -18.90
CA PHE A 253 12.57 -0.81 -18.70
C PHE A 253 13.19 -1.16 -17.34
N GLY A 254 14.37 -1.76 -17.35
CA GLY A 254 15.04 -2.23 -16.14
C GLY A 254 16.32 -1.45 -15.84
N LYS A 255 16.62 -1.23 -14.55
CA LYS A 255 17.91 -0.71 -14.10
C LYS A 255 18.38 -1.42 -12.84
N LYS A 256 19.58 -2.00 -12.89
CA LYS A 256 20.27 -2.52 -11.72
C LYS A 256 20.89 -1.35 -10.94
N ILE A 257 20.73 -1.37 -9.62
CA ILE A 257 21.18 -0.32 -8.71
C ILE A 257 21.87 -0.94 -7.49
N THR A 258 22.75 -0.19 -6.85
CA THR A 258 23.35 -0.55 -5.55
C THR A 258 22.61 0.12 -4.39
N ASN A 259 23.00 -0.23 -3.16
CA ASN A 259 22.40 0.35 -1.95
C ASN A 259 22.64 1.86 -1.81
N THR A 260 23.69 2.38 -2.46
CA THR A 260 24.09 3.80 -2.39
C THR A 260 23.25 4.72 -3.27
N TYR A 261 22.45 4.18 -4.20
CA TYR A 261 21.57 5.02 -5.01
C TYR A 261 20.41 5.56 -4.17
N GLU A 262 20.28 6.88 -4.18
CA GLU A 262 19.17 7.60 -3.54
C GLU A 262 18.10 8.04 -4.56
N ARG A 263 18.49 8.28 -5.82
CA ARG A 263 17.58 8.70 -6.90
C ARG A 263 17.90 8.02 -8.24
N ILE A 264 16.86 7.69 -8.99
CA ILE A 264 16.93 7.13 -10.36
C ILE A 264 15.90 7.82 -11.24
N GLU A 265 16.28 8.07 -12.50
CA GLU A 265 15.42 8.70 -13.49
C GLU A 265 15.20 7.77 -14.68
N PHE A 266 13.97 7.78 -15.19
CA PHE A 266 13.56 7.11 -16.42
C PHE A 266 12.86 8.10 -17.35
N THR A 267 13.04 7.89 -18.65
CA THR A 267 12.34 8.62 -19.70
C THR A 267 11.59 7.61 -20.55
N LEU A 268 10.28 7.82 -20.73
CA LEU A 268 9.38 6.96 -21.49
C LEU A 268 8.74 7.71 -22.66
N ASP A 269 8.34 6.99 -23.69
CA ASP A 269 7.54 7.56 -24.78
C ASP A 269 6.05 7.42 -24.43
N GLU A 270 5.54 8.31 -23.56
CA GLU A 270 4.15 8.32 -23.09
C GLU A 270 3.60 9.74 -22.97
N GLN A 271 2.28 9.84 -22.85
CA GLN A 271 1.59 11.05 -22.39
C GLN A 271 0.70 10.69 -21.21
N SER A 272 0.73 11.50 -20.15
CA SER A 272 -0.19 11.38 -19.01
C SER A 272 -1.65 11.61 -19.44
N GLN A 273 -2.60 10.82 -18.92
CA GLN A 273 -3.95 10.70 -19.51
C GLN A 273 -5.16 10.71 -18.56
N SER A 274 -5.04 11.07 -17.29
CA SER A 274 -6.23 11.22 -16.43
C SER A 274 -6.09 12.39 -15.47
N ASN A 275 -7.20 13.11 -15.30
CA ASN A 275 -7.37 14.10 -14.23
C ASN A 275 -8.21 13.57 -13.07
N ASP A 276 -8.69 12.32 -13.15
CA ASP A 276 -9.58 11.76 -12.15
C ASP A 276 -8.88 11.64 -10.80
N ILE A 277 -9.62 11.93 -9.74
CA ILE A 277 -9.16 11.88 -8.36
C ILE A 277 -10.15 11.05 -7.53
N ASP A 278 -9.66 9.99 -6.90
CA ASP A 278 -10.43 9.20 -5.95
C ASP A 278 -10.02 9.58 -4.53
N ILE A 279 -11.00 9.93 -3.70
CA ILE A 279 -10.81 10.31 -2.29
C ILE A 279 -11.66 9.41 -1.43
N MET A 280 -11.06 8.83 -0.40
CA MET A 280 -11.75 7.97 0.53
C MET A 280 -11.51 8.43 1.96
N PHE A 281 -12.57 8.50 2.75
CA PHE A 281 -12.46 8.66 4.20
C PHE A 281 -12.81 7.34 4.87
N THR A 282 -11.83 6.76 5.59
CA THR A 282 -12.02 5.62 6.48
C THR A 282 -12.01 6.15 7.90
N ILE A 283 -13.11 6.02 8.61
CA ILE A 283 -13.42 6.77 9.82
C ILE A 283 -13.72 5.79 10.95
N ASP A 284 -12.96 5.91 12.01
CA ASP A 284 -13.29 5.36 13.32
C ASP A 284 -14.61 5.96 13.82
N ALA A 285 -15.54 5.08 14.19
CA ALA A 285 -16.85 5.41 14.72
C ALA A 285 -17.12 4.71 16.06
N THR A 286 -16.09 4.36 16.83
CA THR A 286 -16.21 3.85 18.19
C THR A 286 -16.63 4.95 19.17
N GLY A 287 -16.88 4.56 20.43
CA GLY A 287 -17.31 5.50 21.46
C GLY A 287 -16.25 6.50 21.92
N SER A 288 -14.95 6.19 21.78
CA SER A 288 -13.83 7.05 22.22
C SER A 288 -13.79 8.36 21.42
N MET A 289 -14.09 8.29 20.13
CA MET A 289 -14.23 9.43 19.22
C MET A 289 -15.42 10.36 19.55
N GLY A 290 -16.24 10.04 20.56
CA GLY A 290 -17.53 10.70 20.81
C GLY A 290 -17.44 12.18 21.21
N ASP A 291 -16.30 12.63 21.73
CA ASP A 291 -16.02 14.02 22.05
C ASP A 291 -15.70 14.89 20.81
N GLU A 292 -15.24 14.26 19.73
CA GLU A 292 -14.79 14.95 18.51
C GLU A 292 -15.64 14.63 17.27
N ILE A 293 -16.38 13.52 17.24
CA ILE A 293 -17.02 12.99 16.03
C ILE A 293 -17.97 13.98 15.36
N ASP A 294 -18.73 14.76 16.14
CA ASP A 294 -19.66 15.74 15.58
C ASP A 294 -18.94 16.94 14.95
N TYR A 295 -17.80 17.35 15.52
CA TYR A 295 -16.92 18.35 14.93
C TYR A 295 -16.28 17.80 13.65
N LEU A 296 -15.74 16.59 13.70
CA LEU A 296 -15.14 15.90 12.56
C LEU A 296 -16.13 15.72 11.40
N LYS A 297 -17.39 15.36 11.69
CA LYS A 297 -18.46 15.31 10.69
C LYS A 297 -18.68 16.68 10.05
N SER A 298 -18.70 17.76 10.83
CA SER A 298 -18.86 19.11 10.31
C SER A 298 -17.67 19.53 9.43
N GLU A 299 -16.44 19.25 9.85
CA GLU A 299 -15.23 19.50 9.07
C GLU A 299 -15.25 18.70 7.75
N LEU A 300 -15.57 17.41 7.79
CA LEU A 300 -15.66 16.56 6.60
C LEU A 300 -16.76 17.04 5.64
N LYS A 301 -17.94 17.42 6.13
CA LYS A 301 -18.98 18.03 5.28
C LYS A 301 -18.48 19.30 4.61
N ASN A 302 -17.69 20.12 5.31
CA ASN A 302 -17.10 21.34 4.76
C ASN A 302 -16.05 21.02 3.68
N ILE A 303 -15.11 20.12 3.97
CA ILE A 303 -14.09 19.63 3.04
C ILE A 303 -14.75 19.14 1.76
N ILE A 304 -15.69 18.20 1.86
CA ILE A 304 -16.36 17.60 0.69
C ILE A 304 -17.12 18.68 -0.11
N THR A 305 -17.74 19.67 0.55
CA THR A 305 -18.40 20.79 -0.13
C THR A 305 -17.41 21.69 -0.89
N ARG A 306 -16.19 21.87 -0.38
CA ARG A 306 -15.14 22.65 -1.05
C ARG A 306 -14.57 21.90 -2.25
N LEU A 307 -14.33 20.59 -2.11
CA LEU A 307 -13.93 19.72 -3.22
C LEU A 307 -14.93 19.78 -4.37
N ASP A 308 -16.22 19.94 -4.07
CA ASP A 308 -17.25 20.10 -5.11
C ASP A 308 -17.09 21.33 -5.99
N LYS A 309 -16.41 22.34 -5.48
CA LYS A 309 -16.17 23.60 -6.20
C LYS A 309 -14.79 23.66 -6.86
N SER A 310 -13.80 22.96 -6.30
CA SER A 310 -12.40 23.07 -6.75
C SER A 310 -11.92 21.92 -7.64
N ILE A 311 -12.63 20.78 -7.65
CA ILE A 311 -12.21 19.59 -8.39
C ILE A 311 -13.40 19.00 -9.14
N ASP A 312 -13.34 19.00 -10.48
CA ASP A 312 -14.42 18.51 -11.34
C ASP A 312 -14.46 16.96 -11.35
N ASP A 313 -13.37 16.32 -11.76
CA ASP A 313 -13.28 14.86 -11.95
C ASP A 313 -12.93 14.11 -10.66
N LYS A 314 -13.84 14.16 -9.68
CA LYS A 314 -13.66 13.51 -8.38
C LYS A 314 -14.71 12.44 -8.08
N ARG A 315 -14.33 11.48 -7.24
CA ARG A 315 -15.25 10.56 -6.57
C ARG A 315 -14.88 10.43 -5.11
N VAL A 316 -15.87 10.38 -4.24
CA VAL A 316 -15.68 10.24 -2.79
C VAL A 316 -16.30 8.95 -2.30
N ALA A 317 -15.57 8.19 -1.49
CA ALA A 317 -16.04 7.01 -0.78
C ALA A 317 -15.96 7.23 0.74
N LEU A 318 -16.83 6.56 1.49
CA LEU A 318 -16.83 6.58 2.96
C LEU A 318 -16.76 5.15 3.49
N THR A 319 -16.01 4.93 4.55
CA THR A 319 -16.06 3.68 5.33
C THR A 319 -15.99 4.04 6.79
N PHE A 320 -16.88 3.44 7.57
CA PHE A 320 -16.92 3.60 9.01
C PHE A 320 -16.61 2.26 9.63
N TYR A 321 -15.76 2.23 10.64
CA TYR A 321 -15.45 1.00 11.35
C TYR A 321 -15.59 1.20 12.85
N ARG A 322 -15.70 0.09 13.57
CA ARG A 322 -15.71 0.03 15.03
C ARG A 322 -14.88 -1.18 15.46
N ASP A 323 -15.28 -1.87 16.51
CA ASP A 323 -14.57 -3.05 16.98
C ASP A 323 -15.36 -4.35 16.77
N HIS A 324 -14.68 -5.48 16.99
CA HIS A 324 -15.24 -6.82 16.97
C HIS A 324 -16.30 -7.00 18.05
N GLY A 325 -17.48 -7.48 17.66
CA GLY A 325 -18.60 -7.68 18.58
C GLY A 325 -19.55 -6.49 18.70
N ASP A 326 -19.24 -5.37 18.06
CA ASP A 326 -20.14 -4.23 17.95
C ASP A 326 -21.31 -4.47 17.00
N ALA A 327 -22.24 -3.50 16.98
CA ALA A 327 -23.38 -3.47 16.06
C ALA A 327 -22.98 -3.64 14.58
N TYR A 328 -21.75 -3.27 14.23
CA TYR A 328 -21.07 -3.59 12.99
C TYR A 328 -19.56 -3.44 13.19
N ILE A 329 -18.78 -4.22 12.46
CA ILE A 329 -17.31 -4.04 12.41
C ILE A 329 -16.96 -2.99 11.36
N VAL A 330 -17.53 -3.10 10.15
CA VAL A 330 -17.34 -2.14 9.06
C VAL A 330 -18.68 -1.85 8.37
N ARG A 331 -18.93 -0.58 8.07
CA ARG A 331 -19.99 -0.09 7.17
C ARG A 331 -19.35 0.70 6.06
N ASP A 332 -19.63 0.28 4.83
CA ASP A 332 -18.90 0.79 3.68
C ASP A 332 -19.84 1.37 2.61
N PHE A 333 -19.40 2.47 2.02
CA PHE A 333 -20.11 3.20 0.98
C PHE A 333 -19.13 3.43 -0.16
N ASP A 334 -19.43 2.86 -1.33
CA ASP A 334 -18.52 2.89 -2.49
C ASP A 334 -18.40 4.31 -3.08
N PHE A 335 -17.43 4.49 -3.99
CA PHE A 335 -17.16 5.77 -4.64
C PHE A 335 -18.40 6.34 -5.34
N ASN A 336 -18.71 7.60 -5.04
CA ASN A 336 -19.80 8.34 -5.64
C ASN A 336 -19.33 9.74 -6.07
N SER A 337 -19.78 10.18 -7.25
CA SER A 337 -19.55 11.55 -7.74
C SER A 337 -20.62 12.53 -7.25
N ASP A 338 -21.78 12.05 -6.78
CA ASP A 338 -22.79 12.89 -6.14
C ASP A 338 -22.39 13.22 -4.70
N ILE A 339 -21.82 14.41 -4.53
CA ILE A 339 -21.36 14.93 -3.25
C ILE A 339 -22.50 15.09 -2.23
N ASN A 340 -23.72 15.38 -2.67
CA ASN A 340 -24.84 15.51 -1.74
C ASN A 340 -25.23 14.15 -1.15
N ALA A 341 -25.20 13.09 -1.95
CA ALA A 341 -25.42 11.73 -1.47
C ALA A 341 -24.35 11.31 -0.44
N VAL A 342 -23.07 11.66 -0.68
CA VAL A 342 -21.97 11.38 0.27
C VAL A 342 -22.17 12.14 1.58
N LYS A 343 -22.56 13.42 1.53
CA LYS A 343 -22.83 14.24 2.72
C LYS A 343 -24.02 13.73 3.53
N ASP A 344 -25.07 13.26 2.86
CA ASP A 344 -26.23 12.66 3.50
C ASP A 344 -25.84 11.40 4.28
N ILE A 345 -25.06 10.49 3.69
CA ILE A 345 -24.52 9.31 4.38
C ILE A 345 -23.76 9.70 5.65
N LEU A 346 -22.87 10.70 5.55
CA LEU A 346 -22.06 11.19 6.66
C LEU A 346 -22.93 11.76 7.80
N SER A 347 -24.00 12.50 7.49
CA SER A 347 -24.88 13.07 8.53
C SER A 347 -25.56 12.02 9.41
N HIS A 348 -25.83 10.84 8.87
CA HIS A 348 -26.52 9.75 9.57
C HIS A 348 -25.59 8.86 10.42
N GLN A 349 -24.28 9.10 10.42
CA GLN A 349 -23.34 8.32 11.22
C GLN A 349 -23.14 8.93 12.62
N GLY A 350 -22.74 8.10 13.57
CA GLY A 350 -22.39 8.51 14.92
C GLY A 350 -21.46 7.50 15.60
N ALA A 351 -20.77 7.98 16.63
CA ALA A 351 -19.89 7.20 17.49
C ALA A 351 -20.67 6.19 18.34
N GLY A 352 -20.05 5.05 18.66
CA GLY A 352 -20.55 4.11 19.66
C GLY A 352 -19.92 2.72 19.52
N GLY A 353 -20.18 1.84 20.48
CA GLY A 353 -19.47 0.56 20.53
C GLY A 353 -18.06 0.71 21.12
N GLY A 354 -17.19 -0.25 20.83
CA GLY A 354 -15.87 -0.44 21.43
C GLY A 354 -15.92 -1.28 22.70
N GLY A 355 -14.80 -1.35 23.43
CA GLY A 355 -14.73 -2.04 24.72
C GLY A 355 -13.35 -2.08 25.32
N ASP A 356 -12.33 -2.37 24.50
CA ASP A 356 -10.92 -2.18 24.81
C ASP A 356 -10.35 -0.97 24.05
N TYR A 357 -9.03 -0.76 24.14
CA TYR A 357 -8.38 0.39 23.51
C TYR A 357 -8.16 0.16 22.01
N GLU A 358 -7.92 -1.07 21.60
CA GLU A 358 -7.68 -1.43 20.21
C GLU A 358 -8.99 -1.59 19.42
N GLU A 359 -8.90 -1.45 18.09
CA GLU A 359 -10.07 -1.49 17.20
C GLU A 359 -9.84 -2.30 15.92
N ALA A 360 -10.88 -2.51 15.10
CA ALA A 360 -10.78 -3.31 13.88
C ALA A 360 -10.20 -2.54 12.66
N VAL A 361 -9.11 -1.79 12.85
CA VAL A 361 -8.44 -1.01 11.79
C VAL A 361 -8.01 -1.90 10.63
N GLU A 362 -7.61 -3.14 10.89
CA GLU A 362 -7.24 -4.11 9.86
C GLU A 362 -8.42 -4.50 8.95
N GLN A 363 -9.63 -4.61 9.51
CA GLN A 363 -10.83 -4.86 8.71
C GLN A 363 -11.20 -3.64 7.89
N ALA A 364 -11.08 -2.45 8.48
CA ALA A 364 -11.32 -1.19 7.79
C ALA A 364 -10.39 -1.08 6.56
N LEU A 365 -9.09 -1.31 6.73
CA LEU A 365 -8.13 -1.31 5.62
C LEU A 365 -8.46 -2.36 4.57
N LYS A 366 -8.83 -3.59 4.96
CA LYS A 366 -9.20 -4.66 4.02
C LYS A 366 -10.39 -4.25 3.15
N VAL A 367 -11.43 -3.68 3.77
CA VAL A 367 -12.60 -3.17 3.04
C VAL A 367 -12.21 -2.00 2.15
N SER A 368 -11.46 -1.02 2.67
CA SER A 368 -11.03 0.15 1.90
C SER A 368 -10.18 -0.21 0.70
N MET A 369 -9.30 -1.20 0.81
CA MET A 369 -8.51 -1.69 -0.32
C MET A 369 -9.33 -2.48 -1.32
N SER A 370 -10.44 -3.12 -0.92
CA SER A 370 -11.32 -3.86 -1.83
C SER A 370 -12.22 -2.98 -2.71
N LYS A 371 -12.29 -1.68 -2.41
CA LYS A 371 -13.14 -0.71 -3.13
C LYS A 371 -12.78 -0.56 -4.61
N LYS A 372 -13.74 -0.02 -5.38
CA LYS A 372 -13.61 0.22 -6.83
C LYS A 372 -12.81 1.48 -7.15
N TRP A 373 -11.58 1.53 -6.64
CA TRP A 373 -10.58 2.53 -7.00
C TRP A 373 -10.40 2.56 -8.53
N ASN A 374 -10.49 3.74 -9.12
CA ASN A 374 -10.26 3.97 -10.53
C ASN A 374 -8.78 3.73 -10.83
N ALA A 375 -8.45 2.63 -11.51
CA ALA A 375 -7.07 2.26 -11.80
C ALA A 375 -6.28 3.35 -12.56
N ASN A 376 -6.98 4.22 -13.30
CA ASN A 376 -6.41 5.28 -14.11
C ASN A 376 -6.32 6.63 -13.39
N ALA A 377 -6.97 6.79 -12.23
CA ALA A 377 -6.98 8.05 -11.50
C ALA A 377 -5.56 8.54 -11.21
N LYS A 378 -5.35 9.83 -11.47
CA LYS A 378 -4.08 10.54 -11.23
C LYS A 378 -3.70 10.54 -9.77
N ALA A 379 -4.68 10.66 -8.88
CA ALA A 379 -4.47 10.60 -7.44
C ALA A 379 -5.53 9.72 -6.77
N LYS A 380 -5.07 8.98 -5.76
CA LYS A 380 -5.90 8.09 -4.94
C LYS A 380 -5.51 8.34 -3.49
N LEU A 381 -6.39 8.98 -2.73
CA LEU A 381 -6.11 9.43 -1.37
C LEU A 381 -7.04 8.72 -0.40
N LEU A 382 -6.49 8.06 0.60
CA LEU A 382 -7.24 7.46 1.69
C LEU A 382 -6.91 8.22 2.97
N PHE A 383 -7.86 9.00 3.49
CA PHE A 383 -7.77 9.61 4.80
C PHE A 383 -8.25 8.62 5.86
N LEU A 384 -7.37 8.22 6.77
CA LEU A 384 -7.68 7.27 7.84
C LEU A 384 -7.79 8.05 9.16
N LEU A 385 -9.01 8.25 9.63
CA LEU A 385 -9.32 9.00 10.84
C LEU A 385 -9.55 8.03 12.01
N LEU A 386 -8.76 8.15 13.08
CA LEU A 386 -8.74 7.20 14.21
C LEU A 386 -8.07 7.77 15.46
N ASP A 387 -8.37 7.18 16.62
CA ASP A 387 -7.65 7.41 17.88
C ASP A 387 -6.93 6.17 18.44
N ALA A 388 -7.24 4.98 17.92
CA ALA A 388 -6.79 3.69 18.43
C ALA A 388 -5.99 2.86 17.41
N PRO A 389 -5.07 1.98 17.86
CA PRO A 389 -4.38 1.03 16.99
C PRO A 389 -5.22 -0.23 16.74
N PRO A 390 -4.88 -1.05 15.73
CA PRO A 390 -5.44 -2.39 15.60
C PRO A 390 -4.96 -3.32 16.72
N HIS A 391 -5.77 -4.35 17.04
CA HIS A 391 -5.34 -5.40 17.97
C HIS A 391 -4.02 -6.02 17.51
N PHE A 392 -3.02 -6.01 18.40
CA PHE A 392 -1.69 -6.51 18.08
C PHE A 392 -1.63 -8.04 18.09
N THR A 393 -1.92 -8.65 16.93
CA THR A 393 -1.80 -10.09 16.71
C THR A 393 -0.95 -10.38 15.47
N LYS A 394 -0.34 -11.57 15.39
CA LYS A 394 0.44 -11.97 14.20
C LYS A 394 -0.39 -11.94 12.91
N GLU A 395 -1.67 -12.28 13.01
CA GLU A 395 -2.62 -12.27 11.90
C GLU A 395 -2.91 -10.83 11.45
N ASN A 396 -3.25 -9.93 12.39
CA ASN A 396 -3.54 -8.54 12.06
C ASN A 396 -2.31 -7.82 11.48
N VAL A 397 -1.11 -8.09 12.01
CA VAL A 397 0.14 -7.59 11.42
C VAL A 397 0.30 -8.07 9.97
N ALA A 398 -0.02 -9.32 9.66
CA ALA A 398 0.06 -9.83 8.29
C ALA A 398 -0.98 -9.17 7.37
N ILE A 399 -2.22 -9.00 7.84
CA ILE A 399 -3.29 -8.30 7.10
C ILE A 399 -2.85 -6.86 6.79
N ILE A 400 -2.37 -6.12 7.78
CA ILE A 400 -1.90 -4.74 7.61
C ILE A 400 -0.77 -4.68 6.58
N LYS A 401 0.24 -5.56 6.68
CA LYS A 401 1.33 -5.62 5.68
C LYS A 401 0.81 -5.83 4.27
N GLU A 402 -0.16 -6.73 4.11
CA GLU A 402 -0.79 -7.00 2.83
C GLU A 402 -1.57 -5.79 2.30
N GLN A 403 -2.36 -5.13 3.15
CA GLN A 403 -3.14 -3.96 2.74
C GLN A 403 -2.24 -2.77 2.39
N ILE A 404 -1.12 -2.55 3.10
CA ILE A 404 -0.12 -1.54 2.73
C ILE A 404 0.52 -1.87 1.38
N LYS A 405 0.90 -3.12 1.14
CA LYS A 405 1.43 -3.55 -0.18
C LYS A 405 0.41 -3.33 -1.31
N LEU A 406 -0.87 -3.59 -1.03
CA LEU A 406 -1.95 -3.38 -1.99
C LEU A 406 -2.18 -1.88 -2.27
N ALA A 407 -2.16 -1.04 -1.24
CA ALA A 407 -2.23 0.41 -1.36
C ALA A 407 -1.11 0.94 -2.25
N GLN A 408 0.14 0.54 -1.97
CA GLN A 408 1.32 0.89 -2.77
C GLN A 408 1.12 0.50 -4.25
N LYS A 409 0.78 -0.78 -4.53
CA LYS A 409 0.56 -1.30 -5.88
C LYS A 409 -0.53 -0.54 -6.64
N LYS A 410 -1.58 -0.11 -5.94
CA LYS A 410 -2.69 0.68 -6.49
C LYS A 410 -2.35 2.17 -6.65
N GLY A 411 -1.28 2.65 -6.02
CA GLY A 411 -0.92 4.06 -5.96
C GLY A 411 -1.80 4.87 -5.01
N ILE A 412 -2.32 4.22 -3.95
CA ILE A 412 -3.12 4.86 -2.91
C ILE A 412 -2.18 5.41 -1.85
N LYS A 413 -2.26 6.72 -1.59
CA LYS A 413 -1.59 7.37 -0.46
C LYS A 413 -2.50 7.30 0.76
N ILE A 414 -2.03 6.69 1.84
CA ILE A 414 -2.74 6.67 3.13
C ILE A 414 -2.27 7.89 3.92
N ILE A 415 -3.23 8.71 4.35
CA ILE A 415 -3.02 9.94 5.11
C ILE A 415 -3.78 9.79 6.43
N PRO A 416 -3.12 9.31 7.48
CA PRO A 416 -3.76 9.22 8.79
C PRO A 416 -4.07 10.60 9.36
N ILE A 417 -5.20 10.71 10.04
CA ILE A 417 -5.63 11.85 10.84
C ILE A 417 -5.85 11.32 12.26
N VAL A 418 -4.89 11.54 13.14
CA VAL A 418 -4.93 11.03 14.51
C VAL A 418 -5.65 12.02 15.43
N ALA A 419 -6.68 11.53 16.11
CA ALA A 419 -7.51 12.28 17.04
C ALA A 419 -7.00 12.18 18.49
N SER A 420 -7.76 12.70 19.46
CA SER A 420 -7.41 12.65 20.88
C SER A 420 -7.35 11.21 21.41
N GLY A 421 -6.63 10.94 22.50
CA GLY A 421 -6.54 9.59 23.08
C GLY A 421 -5.50 8.64 22.45
N ALA A 422 -4.90 9.02 21.33
CA ALA A 422 -3.83 8.25 20.69
C ALA A 422 -2.51 8.23 21.48
N ASP A 423 -1.78 7.12 21.40
CA ASP A 423 -0.47 6.94 22.04
C ASP A 423 0.71 6.95 21.04
N LYS A 424 1.93 6.74 21.56
CA LYS A 424 3.14 6.69 20.72
C LYS A 424 3.19 5.48 19.78
N ASN A 425 2.49 4.39 20.08
CA ASN A 425 2.35 3.26 19.16
C ASN A 425 1.47 3.66 17.97
N VAL A 426 0.35 4.33 18.21
CA VAL A 426 -0.54 4.86 17.16
C VAL A 426 0.24 5.83 16.28
N GLU A 427 0.93 6.82 16.86
CA GLU A 427 1.73 7.78 16.09
C GLU A 427 2.75 7.07 15.19
N PHE A 428 3.52 6.12 15.73
CA PHE A 428 4.50 5.36 14.96
C PHE A 428 3.85 4.58 13.81
N LEU A 429 2.77 3.85 14.10
CA LEU A 429 2.09 3.01 13.13
C LEU A 429 1.51 3.83 11.99
N MET A 430 0.89 4.96 12.32
CA MET A 430 0.31 5.88 11.35
C MET A 430 1.38 6.56 10.49
N ARG A 431 2.50 7.00 11.10
CA ARG A 431 3.65 7.50 10.33
C ARG A 431 4.24 6.41 9.42
N PHE A 432 4.27 5.15 9.86
CA PHE A 432 4.68 4.04 9.00
C PHE A 432 3.72 3.87 7.80
N PHE A 433 2.40 3.98 7.99
CA PHE A 433 1.42 3.90 6.88
C PHE A 433 1.63 5.04 5.87
N SER A 434 1.81 6.27 6.35
CA SER A 434 2.01 7.42 5.47
C SER A 434 3.32 7.32 4.69
N VAL A 435 4.45 7.05 5.36
CA VAL A 435 5.75 6.91 4.71
C VAL A 435 5.75 5.75 3.71
N SER A 436 5.18 4.59 4.09
CA SER A 436 5.11 3.42 3.20
C SER A 436 4.35 3.69 1.92
N THR A 437 3.35 4.57 1.95
CA THR A 437 2.44 4.83 0.83
C THR A 437 2.69 6.15 0.12
N ASN A 438 3.82 6.82 0.40
CA ASN A 438 4.17 8.13 -0.15
C ASN A 438 3.18 9.25 0.21
N GLY A 439 2.55 9.16 1.39
CA GLY A 439 1.60 10.12 1.96
C GLY A 439 2.24 11.06 3.01
N THR A 440 1.41 11.57 3.91
CA THR A 440 1.79 12.42 5.05
C THR A 440 1.01 12.03 6.30
N TYR A 441 1.49 12.45 7.47
CA TYR A 441 0.83 12.21 8.75
C TYR A 441 0.16 13.47 9.27
N VAL A 442 -1.12 13.39 9.63
CA VAL A 442 -1.89 14.48 10.22
C VAL A 442 -2.31 14.10 11.64
N PHE A 443 -2.34 15.08 12.53
CA PHE A 443 -2.79 14.93 13.91
C PHE A 443 -3.55 16.18 14.35
N ILE A 444 -4.63 15.99 15.11
CA ILE A 444 -5.40 17.08 15.69
C ILE A 444 -4.62 17.68 16.87
N THR A 445 -4.78 18.98 17.11
CA THR A 445 -4.07 19.71 18.16
C THR A 445 -5.01 20.32 19.18
N ASP A 446 -4.49 20.51 20.40
CA ASP A 446 -5.21 21.13 21.51
C ASP A 446 -5.49 22.63 21.31
N ASP A 447 -4.96 23.28 20.26
CA ASP A 447 -5.12 24.72 20.01
C ASP A 447 -6.59 25.14 19.83
N SER A 448 -7.44 24.23 19.37
CA SER A 448 -8.88 24.46 19.25
C SER A 448 -9.62 24.41 20.60
N GLY A 449 -9.04 23.75 21.61
CA GLY A 449 -9.68 23.46 22.90
C GLY A 449 -10.86 22.48 22.81
N ILE A 450 -10.96 21.70 21.72
CA ILE A 450 -12.02 20.72 21.47
C ILE A 450 -11.44 19.31 21.61
N GLY A 451 -12.24 18.39 22.16
CA GLY A 451 -11.82 17.01 22.41
C GLY A 451 -11.01 16.85 23.70
N ASN A 452 -10.62 15.62 23.96
CA ASN A 452 -9.68 15.25 25.01
C ASN A 452 -8.25 15.69 24.63
N PRO A 453 -7.28 15.60 25.55
CA PRO A 453 -5.89 15.94 25.24
C PRO A 453 -5.32 15.15 24.06
N HIS A 454 -4.66 15.86 23.17
CA HIS A 454 -4.01 15.28 21.99
C HIS A 454 -2.56 14.90 22.26
N LEU A 455 -2.09 13.86 21.57
CA LEU A 455 -0.70 13.45 21.64
C LEU A 455 0.21 14.53 21.07
N LYS A 456 1.16 15.01 21.89
CA LYS A 456 2.23 15.87 21.37
C LYS A 456 3.03 15.12 20.30
N PRO A 457 3.15 15.64 19.06
CA PRO A 457 3.83 14.95 17.97
C PRO A 457 5.33 14.79 18.23
N SER A 458 5.92 13.73 17.69
CA SER A 458 7.37 13.50 17.73
C SER A 458 8.06 14.19 16.55
N THR A 459 7.98 15.53 16.53
CA THR A 459 8.68 16.38 15.55
C THR A 459 9.21 17.66 16.19
N ASP A 460 10.25 18.23 15.59
CA ASP A 460 10.89 19.44 16.11
C ASP A 460 10.08 20.70 15.81
N SER A 461 9.30 20.71 14.74
CA SER A 461 8.44 21.84 14.33
C SER A 461 7.28 21.38 13.46
N PHE A 462 6.16 22.09 13.52
CA PHE A 462 5.02 21.93 12.61
C PHE A 462 4.20 23.23 12.61
N GLU A 463 3.37 23.42 11.59
CA GLU A 463 2.42 24.52 11.52
C GLU A 463 1.05 24.04 11.98
N VAL A 464 0.33 24.89 12.71
CA VAL A 464 -1.04 24.65 13.14
C VAL A 464 -1.99 25.34 12.16
N GLU A 465 -2.88 24.56 11.56
CA GLU A 465 -3.91 25.02 10.63
C GLU A 465 -5.29 24.60 11.11
N LYS A 466 -6.35 25.13 10.52
CA LYS A 466 -7.68 24.53 10.66
C LYS A 466 -7.70 23.19 9.95
N LEU A 467 -8.31 22.18 10.56
CA LEU A 467 -8.31 20.82 10.02
C LEU A 467 -8.89 20.77 8.60
N ASN A 468 -10.02 21.44 8.36
CA ASN A 468 -10.60 21.50 7.02
C ASN A 468 -9.71 22.18 5.98
N ASP A 469 -9.00 23.26 6.36
CA ASP A 469 -8.06 23.95 5.48
C ASP A 469 -6.86 23.04 5.16
N LEU A 470 -6.30 22.39 6.18
CA LEU A 470 -5.20 21.45 6.03
C LEU A 470 -5.58 20.29 5.09
N ILE A 471 -6.73 19.64 5.31
CA ILE A 471 -7.14 18.50 4.48
C ILE A 471 -7.40 18.93 3.03
N VAL A 472 -8.03 20.08 2.79
CA VAL A 472 -8.22 20.59 1.42
C VAL A 472 -6.88 20.89 0.76
N ARG A 473 -5.97 21.56 1.47
CA ARG A 473 -4.59 21.82 1.00
C ARG A 473 -3.85 20.53 0.64
N LEU A 474 -4.01 19.47 1.44
CA LEU A 474 -3.39 18.17 1.17
C LEU A 474 -3.98 17.48 -0.05
N ILE A 475 -5.30 17.53 -0.22
CA ILE A 475 -5.96 16.98 -1.41
C ILE A 475 -5.46 17.68 -2.66
N GLU A 476 -5.43 19.01 -2.66
CA GLU A 476 -4.91 19.83 -3.75
C GLU A 476 -3.43 19.52 -4.03
N LYS A 477 -2.59 19.53 -2.98
CA LYS A 477 -1.16 19.17 -3.05
C LYS A 477 -0.95 17.82 -3.71
N TYR A 478 -1.62 16.76 -3.24
CA TYR A 478 -1.37 15.39 -3.73
C TYR A 478 -2.10 15.04 -5.03
N SER A 479 -3.09 15.82 -5.42
CA SER A 479 -3.77 15.68 -6.71
C SER A 479 -3.17 16.55 -7.81
N GLY A 480 -2.28 17.48 -7.48
CA GLY A 480 -1.74 18.45 -8.44
C GLY A 480 -2.83 19.38 -8.99
N VAL A 481 -3.82 19.70 -8.17
CA VAL A 481 -4.81 20.75 -8.42
C VAL A 481 -4.31 21.98 -7.68
N ILE A 482 -4.01 23.06 -8.39
CA ILE A 482 -3.62 24.34 -7.79
C ILE A 482 -4.87 25.21 -7.79
N SER A 483 -5.41 25.51 -6.61
CA SER A 483 -6.52 26.46 -6.42
C SER A 483 -6.06 27.91 -6.47
#